data_AF-A0A537RVH0-F1
#
_entry.id   AF-A0A537RVH0-F1
#
_cell.length_a   1.000
_cell.length_b   1.000
_cell.length_c   1.000
_cell.angle_alpha   90.00
_cell.angle_beta   90.00
_cell.angle_gamma   90.00
#
_symmetry.space_group_name_H-M   'P 1'
#
loop_
_entity.id
_entity.type
_entity.pdbx_description
1 polymer ?
#
loop_
_entity_poly.entity_id
_entity_poly.type
_entity_poly.pdbx_seq_one_letter_code
_entity_poly.pdbx_strand_id
1 'polypeptide(L)'
;MADTKSYKIAVLWRGDREARQAATPQNNRYYRIFEELAALGIHAGPAVYDEAFADQVREQLLTADGVLVWVDPLSRGKTRAALDLMLRDVASRGPWVSAHPDVILKMGVKEVLHRTKHLGWGTDTELYRNAAEFHDAFPSRLQSAGPRVLKQNRGNGGQGVWKVELLSEPAGKASVVRVLQALRSSTPEEMPVAEFMARCEAYFAADG
;
A
#
# COMPACT_ATOMS: atom_id res chain seq x y z
N MET A 1 -38.37 -15.55 19.47
CA MET A 1 -37.65 -14.95 18.33
C MET A 1 -36.35 -14.43 18.91
N ALA A 2 -35.19 -14.94 18.47
CA ALA A 2 -33.92 -14.44 18.96
C ALA A 2 -33.78 -12.98 18.52
N ASP A 3 -33.46 -12.10 19.45
CA ASP A 3 -33.17 -10.69 19.20
C ASP A 3 -31.93 -10.63 18.31
N THR A 4 -32.12 -10.57 16.99
CA THR A 4 -31.01 -10.48 16.03
C THR A 4 -30.39 -9.11 16.19
N LYS A 5 -29.31 -9.07 16.98
CA LYS A 5 -28.48 -7.88 17.18
C LYS A 5 -28.13 -7.30 15.81
N SER A 6 -28.66 -6.12 15.52
CA SER A 6 -28.38 -5.42 14.27
C SER A 6 -27.01 -4.74 14.38
N TYR A 7 -26.08 -5.15 13.52
CA TYR A 7 -24.72 -4.61 13.48
C TYR A 7 -24.63 -3.40 12.55
N LYS A 8 -23.77 -2.45 12.90
CA LYS A 8 -23.44 -1.26 12.11
C LYS A 8 -22.01 -1.34 11.59
N ILE A 9 -21.83 -1.20 10.27
CA ILE A 9 -20.52 -1.20 9.64
C ILE A 9 -20.27 0.13 8.91
N ALA A 10 -19.13 0.75 9.16
CA ALA A 10 -18.64 1.87 8.36
C ALA A 10 -17.73 1.35 7.25
N VAL A 11 -18.05 1.63 5.99
CA VAL A 11 -17.19 1.34 4.84
C VAL A 11 -16.35 2.59 4.57
N LEU A 12 -15.05 2.52 4.86
CA LEU A 12 -14.13 3.65 4.87
C LEU A 12 -13.29 3.72 3.60
N TRP A 13 -13.28 4.86 2.92
CA TRP A 13 -12.38 5.14 1.80
C TRP A 13 -11.96 6.61 1.75
N ARG A 14 -10.94 6.94 0.95
CA ARG A 14 -10.46 8.32 0.81
C ARG A 14 -11.32 9.12 -0.18
N GLY A 15 -11.61 10.38 0.16
CA GLY A 15 -12.29 11.35 -0.69
C GLY A 15 -12.22 12.74 -0.07
N ASP A 16 -12.79 13.74 -0.71
CA ASP A 16 -12.84 15.11 -0.20
C ASP A 16 -14.19 15.40 0.50
N ARG A 17 -14.39 16.67 0.89
CA ARG A 17 -15.58 17.11 1.62
C ARG A 17 -16.85 16.97 0.78
N GLU A 18 -16.78 17.26 -0.52
CA GLU A 18 -17.91 17.09 -1.44
C GLU A 18 -18.27 15.62 -1.57
N ALA A 19 -17.28 14.75 -1.79
CA ALA A 19 -17.49 13.31 -1.83
C ALA A 19 -18.10 12.78 -0.52
N ARG A 20 -17.69 13.29 0.64
CA ARG A 20 -18.27 12.93 1.95
C ARG A 20 -19.75 13.30 2.07
N GLN A 21 -20.13 14.49 1.62
CA GLN A 21 -21.50 14.97 1.69
C GLN A 21 -22.43 14.23 0.71
N ALA A 22 -21.90 13.89 -0.47
CA ALA A 22 -22.68 13.22 -1.50
C ALA A 22 -22.70 11.69 -1.35
N ALA A 23 -21.80 11.09 -0.56
CA ALA A 23 -21.66 9.63 -0.49
C ALA A 23 -22.93 8.94 -0.01
N THR A 24 -23.40 7.99 -0.81
CA THR A 24 -24.45 7.04 -0.46
C THR A 24 -23.91 5.61 -0.60
N PRO A 25 -24.58 4.61 -0.03
CA PRO A 25 -24.22 3.21 -0.29
C PRO A 25 -24.21 2.85 -1.78
N GLN A 26 -25.00 3.51 -2.64
CA GLN A 26 -25.20 3.16 -4.05
C GLN A 26 -24.30 3.89 -5.04
N ASN A 27 -23.70 5.04 -4.69
CA ASN A 27 -23.00 5.90 -5.65
C ASN A 27 -21.47 5.78 -5.63
N ASN A 28 -20.95 4.62 -5.23
CA ASN A 28 -19.52 4.38 -5.09
C ASN A 28 -19.14 2.97 -5.56
N ARG A 29 -17.85 2.72 -5.76
CA ARG A 29 -17.34 1.43 -6.28
C ARG A 29 -17.62 0.22 -5.38
N TYR A 30 -17.98 0.43 -4.12
CA TYR A 30 -18.25 -0.61 -3.13
C TYR A 30 -19.75 -0.92 -2.98
N TYR A 31 -20.63 -0.39 -3.85
CA TYR A 31 -22.09 -0.55 -3.73
C TYR A 31 -22.54 -2.00 -3.51
N ARG A 32 -21.90 -2.98 -4.17
CA ARG A 32 -22.17 -4.42 -3.94
C ARG A 32 -21.89 -4.87 -2.50
N ILE A 33 -20.86 -4.34 -1.85
CA ILE A 33 -20.56 -4.67 -0.45
C ILE A 33 -21.68 -4.18 0.46
N PHE A 34 -22.24 -3.00 0.18
CA PHE A 34 -23.38 -2.48 0.93
C PHE A 34 -24.64 -3.33 0.73
N GLU A 35 -24.93 -3.74 -0.51
CA GLU A 35 -26.06 -4.62 -0.83
C GLU A 35 -25.97 -5.96 -0.07
N GLU A 36 -24.80 -6.61 -0.09
CA GLU A 36 -24.60 -7.89 0.60
C GLU A 36 -24.69 -7.77 2.12
N LEU A 37 -24.14 -6.70 2.71
CA LEU A 37 -24.28 -6.45 4.15
C LEU A 37 -25.74 -6.21 4.52
N ALA A 38 -26.48 -5.43 3.72
CA ALA A 38 -27.90 -5.19 3.94
C ALA A 38 -28.75 -6.48 3.82
N ALA A 39 -28.43 -7.36 2.87
CA ALA A 39 -29.08 -8.66 2.72
C ALA A 39 -28.89 -9.57 3.95
N LEU A 40 -27.79 -9.40 4.68
CA LEU A 40 -27.51 -10.06 5.96
C LEU A 40 -28.11 -9.32 7.18
N GLY A 41 -28.86 -8.24 6.97
CA GLY A 41 -29.41 -7.41 8.05
C GLY A 41 -28.40 -6.51 8.76
N ILE A 42 -27.22 -6.29 8.16
CA ILE A 42 -26.18 -5.41 8.68
C ILE A 42 -26.35 -4.01 8.08
N HIS A 43 -26.46 -2.99 8.93
CA HIS A 43 -26.55 -1.60 8.49
C HIS A 43 -25.16 -1.07 8.12
N ALA A 44 -24.87 -0.95 6.83
CA ALA A 44 -23.62 -0.41 6.32
C ALA A 44 -23.76 1.05 5.86
N GLY A 45 -22.85 1.92 6.31
CA GLY A 45 -22.83 3.34 5.97
C GLY A 45 -21.49 3.80 5.37
N PRO A 46 -21.50 4.77 4.43
CA PRO A 46 -20.28 5.29 3.83
C PRO A 46 -19.50 6.16 4.82
N ALA A 47 -18.18 5.98 4.90
CA ALA A 47 -17.27 6.84 5.65
C ALA A 47 -16.17 7.34 4.71
N VAL A 48 -16.28 8.60 4.27
CA VAL A 48 -15.26 9.21 3.43
C VAL A 48 -14.24 9.93 4.31
N TYR A 49 -12.96 9.65 4.09
CA TYR A 49 -11.83 10.15 4.88
C TYR A 49 -10.95 11.13 4.10
N ASP A 50 -10.65 12.25 4.76
CA ASP A 50 -9.52 13.13 4.49
C ASP A 50 -8.98 13.66 5.82
N GLU A 51 -7.69 13.95 5.89
CA GLU A 51 -7.04 14.57 7.04
C GLU A 51 -7.71 15.89 7.44
N ALA A 52 -8.22 16.65 6.46
CA ALA A 52 -8.87 17.95 6.70
C ALA A 52 -10.15 17.86 7.55
N PHE A 53 -10.70 16.66 7.78
CA PHE A 53 -11.87 16.45 8.63
C PHE A 53 -11.81 15.10 9.37
N ALA A 54 -10.60 14.67 9.73
CA ALA A 54 -10.36 13.37 10.37
C ALA A 54 -11.16 13.18 11.67
N ASP A 55 -11.33 14.22 12.48
CA ASP A 55 -12.07 14.12 13.75
C ASP A 55 -13.56 13.77 13.53
N GLN A 56 -14.19 14.34 12.50
CA GLN A 56 -15.58 14.03 12.14
C GLN A 56 -15.72 12.58 11.66
N VAL A 57 -14.70 12.07 10.95
CA VAL A 57 -14.66 10.67 10.53
C VAL A 57 -14.49 9.78 11.75
N ARG A 58 -13.56 10.13 12.65
CA ARG A 58 -13.31 9.40 13.88
C ARG A 58 -14.58 9.26 14.71
N GLU A 59 -15.30 10.35 14.96
CA GLU A 59 -16.58 10.35 15.68
C GLU A 59 -17.60 9.41 15.01
N GLN A 60 -17.73 9.48 13.69
CA GLN A 60 -18.60 8.58 12.93
C GLN A 60 -18.19 7.11 13.15
N LEU A 61 -16.90 6.78 13.04
CA LEU A 61 -16.42 5.40 13.18
C LEU A 61 -16.65 4.83 14.58
N LEU A 62 -16.59 5.66 15.63
CA LEU A 62 -16.86 5.24 17.01
C LEU A 62 -18.31 4.85 17.27
N THR A 63 -19.24 5.23 16.40
CA THR A 63 -20.66 4.83 16.48
C THR A 63 -20.98 3.50 15.80
N ALA A 64 -20.01 2.91 15.09
CA ALA A 64 -20.16 1.64 14.39
C ALA A 64 -19.66 0.46 15.24
N ASP A 65 -20.13 -0.75 14.95
CA ASP A 65 -19.58 -1.99 15.52
C ASP A 65 -18.31 -2.43 14.79
N GLY A 66 -18.14 -2.01 13.52
CA GLY A 66 -16.94 -2.30 12.75
C GLY A 66 -16.68 -1.35 11.58
N VAL A 67 -15.44 -1.38 11.10
CA VAL A 67 -14.92 -0.52 10.04
C VAL A 67 -14.26 -1.38 8.97
N LEU A 68 -14.83 -1.38 7.76
CA LEU A 68 -14.25 -1.97 6.58
C LEU A 68 -13.40 -0.93 5.85
N VAL A 69 -12.07 -1.10 5.85
CA VAL A 69 -11.13 -0.07 5.41
C VAL A 69 -10.61 -0.36 4.01
N TRP A 70 -10.93 0.52 3.07
CA TRP A 70 -10.39 0.55 1.70
C TRP A 70 -9.70 1.88 1.41
N VAL A 71 -8.55 2.09 2.04
CA VAL A 71 -7.68 3.25 1.79
C VAL A 71 -6.30 2.76 1.36
N ASP A 72 -5.87 3.21 0.18
CA ASP A 72 -4.55 2.92 -0.38
C ASP A 72 -3.45 3.49 0.52
N PRO A 73 -2.25 2.86 0.56
CA PRO A 73 -1.13 3.33 1.39
C PRO A 73 -0.63 4.72 0.95
N LEU A 74 -0.66 5.01 -0.36
CA LEU A 74 -0.36 6.32 -0.94
C LEU A 74 -1.52 6.76 -1.85
N SER A 75 -1.98 8.00 -1.68
CA SER A 75 -3.06 8.56 -2.49
C SER A 75 -3.01 10.09 -2.55
N ARG A 76 -3.01 10.67 -3.75
CA ARG A 76 -3.01 12.13 -3.98
C ARG A 76 -1.92 12.88 -3.19
N GLY A 77 -0.71 12.33 -3.12
CA GLY A 77 0.42 12.92 -2.38
C GLY A 77 0.36 12.73 -0.86
N LYS A 78 -0.63 11.98 -0.36
CA LYS A 78 -0.83 11.73 1.07
C LYS A 78 -0.53 10.27 1.42
N THR A 79 -0.13 10.06 2.68
CA THR A 79 0.13 8.73 3.24
C THR A 79 -1.04 8.28 4.12
N ARG A 80 -0.87 7.13 4.80
CA ARG A 80 -1.79 6.64 5.83
C ARG A 80 -1.38 7.00 7.25
N ALA A 81 -0.34 7.79 7.48
CA ALA A 81 0.18 8.02 8.84
C ALA A 81 -0.89 8.53 9.82
N ALA A 82 -1.61 9.61 9.44
CA ALA A 82 -2.69 10.15 10.26
C ALA A 82 -3.89 9.19 10.37
N LEU A 83 -4.23 8.50 9.27
CA LEU A 83 -5.31 7.52 9.24
C LEU A 83 -5.03 6.35 10.20
N ASP A 84 -3.81 5.83 10.19
CA ASP A 84 -3.41 4.67 10.98
C ASP A 84 -3.41 5.00 12.49
N LEU A 85 -3.09 6.24 12.88
CA LEU A 85 -3.25 6.70 14.26
C LEU A 85 -4.73 6.73 14.67
N MET A 86 -5.60 7.30 13.83
CA MET A 86 -7.04 7.34 14.08
C MET A 86 -7.65 5.94 14.16
N LEU A 87 -7.29 5.04 13.25
CA LEU A 87 -7.81 3.66 13.21
C LEU A 87 -7.37 2.84 14.43
N ARG A 88 -6.17 3.07 14.97
CA ARG A 88 -5.75 2.45 16.24
C ARG A 88 -6.59 2.92 17.40
N ASP A 89 -6.81 4.23 17.50
CA ASP A 89 -7.65 4.79 18.56
C ASP A 89 -9.09 4.25 18.46
N VAL A 90 -9.67 4.22 17.26
CA VAL A 90 -10.98 3.61 17.01
C VAL A 90 -11.00 2.15 17.45
N ALA A 91 -10.05 1.33 17.00
CA ALA A 91 -9.97 -0.09 17.38
C ALA A 91 -9.86 -0.29 18.90
N SER A 92 -9.11 0.57 19.59
CA SER A 92 -8.93 0.50 21.04
C SER A 92 -10.20 0.82 21.84
N ARG A 93 -11.22 1.42 21.20
CA ARG A 93 -12.45 1.88 21.85
C ARG A 93 -13.68 1.00 21.58
N GLY A 94 -13.52 -0.10 20.85
CA GLY A 94 -14.59 -1.09 20.65
C GLY A 94 -14.82 -1.51 19.20
N PRO A 95 -14.96 -0.58 18.23
CA PRO A 95 -15.22 -0.96 16.85
C PRO A 95 -14.13 -1.88 16.27
N TRP A 96 -14.54 -2.98 15.65
CA TRP A 96 -13.61 -3.86 14.95
C TRP A 96 -13.07 -3.18 13.68
N VAL A 97 -11.76 -3.18 13.46
CA VAL A 97 -11.14 -2.59 12.25
C VAL A 97 -10.54 -3.70 11.39
N SER A 98 -11.13 -3.92 10.21
CA SER A 98 -10.70 -4.95 9.25
C SER A 98 -9.22 -4.88 8.86
N ALA A 99 -8.76 -3.70 8.40
CA ALA A 99 -7.37 -3.45 8.04
C ALA A 99 -6.63 -2.79 9.23
N HIS A 100 -6.61 -3.48 10.38
CA HIS A 100 -5.99 -2.95 11.59
C HIS A 100 -4.54 -2.51 11.33
N PRO A 101 -4.14 -1.27 11.71
CA PRO A 101 -2.82 -0.73 11.37
C PRO A 101 -1.65 -1.64 11.79
N ASP A 102 -1.70 -2.26 12.96
CA ASP A 102 -0.61 -3.13 13.43
C ASP A 102 -0.45 -4.43 12.64
N VAL A 103 -1.50 -4.85 11.93
CA VAL A 103 -1.46 -5.96 10.98
C VAL A 103 -0.95 -5.45 9.64
N ILE A 104 -1.54 -4.38 9.11
CA ILE A 104 -1.19 -3.79 7.82
C ILE A 104 0.28 -3.35 7.76
N LEU A 105 0.85 -2.82 8.84
CA LEU A 105 2.27 -2.45 8.85
C LEU A 105 3.21 -3.66 8.81
N LYS A 106 2.73 -4.85 9.16
CA LYS A 106 3.50 -6.10 9.10
C LYS A 106 3.33 -6.84 7.77
N MET A 107 2.11 -6.85 7.20
CA MET A 107 1.79 -7.66 6.03
C MET A 107 1.34 -6.88 4.78
N GLY A 108 1.06 -5.58 4.91
CA GLY A 108 0.68 -4.68 3.82
C GLY A 108 1.85 -3.93 3.18
N VAL A 109 3.09 -4.33 3.48
CA VAL A 109 4.33 -3.79 2.92
C VAL A 109 5.11 -4.89 2.22
N LYS A 110 6.01 -4.54 1.29
CA LYS A 110 6.71 -5.54 0.46
C LYS A 110 7.81 -6.30 1.20
N GLU A 111 8.32 -5.76 2.32
CA GLU A 111 9.26 -6.46 3.19
C GLU A 111 8.72 -7.81 3.67
N VAL A 112 7.38 -7.98 3.77
CA VAL A 112 6.79 -9.27 4.12
C VAL A 112 7.25 -10.39 3.20
N LEU A 113 7.49 -10.11 1.91
CA LEU A 113 7.99 -11.08 0.93
C LEU A 113 9.41 -11.56 1.27
N HIS A 114 10.26 -10.68 1.81
CA HIS A 114 11.59 -11.05 2.27
C HIS A 114 11.50 -11.85 3.58
N ARG A 115 10.72 -11.38 4.56
CA ARG A 115 10.56 -12.05 5.87
C ARG A 115 10.00 -13.46 5.74
N THR A 116 9.16 -13.69 4.74
CA THR A 116 8.50 -14.97 4.48
C THR A 116 9.13 -15.79 3.35
N LYS A 117 10.30 -15.37 2.83
CA LYS A 117 10.95 -16.03 1.68
C LYS A 117 11.31 -17.51 1.88
N HIS A 118 11.33 -17.98 3.12
CA HIS A 118 11.62 -19.36 3.50
C HIS A 118 10.38 -20.27 3.51
N LEU A 119 9.17 -19.72 3.33
CA LEU A 119 7.95 -20.51 3.22
C LEU A 119 7.86 -21.18 1.84
N GLY A 120 7.02 -22.21 1.71
CA GLY A 120 6.90 -23.02 0.47
C GLY A 120 6.46 -22.26 -0.80
N TRP A 121 6.02 -21.01 -0.66
CA TRP A 121 5.64 -20.11 -1.75
C TRP A 121 6.60 -18.90 -1.90
N GLY A 122 7.69 -18.89 -1.14
CA GLY A 122 8.69 -17.83 -1.17
C GLY A 122 9.48 -17.79 -2.49
N THR A 123 10.05 -16.62 -2.79
CA THR A 123 10.92 -16.41 -3.96
C THR A 123 12.25 -15.80 -3.53
N ASP A 124 13.28 -15.88 -4.39
CA ASP A 124 14.56 -15.20 -4.20
C ASP A 124 14.35 -13.68 -4.02
N THR A 125 14.30 -13.25 -2.76
CA THR A 125 13.92 -11.90 -2.35
C THR A 125 14.99 -11.36 -1.41
N GLU A 126 15.58 -10.24 -1.79
CA GLU A 126 16.53 -9.50 -0.97
C GLU A 126 15.95 -8.17 -0.53
N LEU A 127 16.40 -7.73 0.65
CA LEU A 127 16.01 -6.47 1.27
C LEU A 127 17.25 -5.59 1.38
N TYR A 128 17.15 -4.37 0.87
CA TYR A 128 18.12 -3.32 1.11
C TYR A 128 17.49 -2.33 2.10
N ARG A 129 18.14 -2.06 3.23
CA ARG A 129 17.61 -1.15 4.26
C ARG A 129 17.94 0.31 3.98
N ASN A 130 18.99 0.56 3.22
CA ASN A 130 19.47 1.89 2.91
C ASN A 130 20.15 1.91 1.53
N ALA A 131 20.38 3.12 1.03
CA ALA A 131 21.02 3.34 -0.26
C ALA A 131 22.43 2.71 -0.35
N ALA A 132 23.21 2.72 0.73
CA ALA A 132 24.55 2.14 0.73
C ALA A 132 24.52 0.62 0.52
N GLU A 133 23.68 -0.11 1.27
CA GLU A 133 23.46 -1.54 1.09
C GLU A 133 23.01 -1.86 -0.35
N PHE A 134 22.15 -1.02 -0.92
CA PHE A 134 21.68 -1.16 -2.29
C PHE A 134 22.83 -0.97 -3.30
N HIS A 135 23.61 0.10 -3.18
CA HIS A 135 24.81 0.40 -3.99
C HIS A 135 25.85 -0.71 -3.97
N ASP A 136 26.08 -1.30 -2.79
CA ASP A 136 27.11 -2.31 -2.62
C ASP A 136 26.67 -3.67 -3.18
N ALA A 137 25.42 -4.07 -2.99
CA ALA A 137 24.98 -5.43 -3.28
C ALA A 137 24.27 -5.59 -4.63
N PHE A 138 23.46 -4.63 -5.08
CA PHE A 138 22.61 -4.82 -6.25
C PHE A 138 23.36 -5.12 -7.57
N PRO A 139 24.47 -4.44 -7.91
CA PRO A 139 25.17 -4.71 -9.18
C PRO A 139 25.65 -6.16 -9.30
N SER A 140 26.24 -6.71 -8.23
CA SER A 140 26.71 -8.10 -8.21
C SER A 140 25.57 -9.12 -8.33
N ARG A 141 24.42 -8.81 -7.71
CA ARG A 141 23.21 -9.65 -7.80
C ARG A 141 22.61 -9.64 -9.20
N LEU A 142 22.51 -8.47 -9.82
CA LEU A 142 22.00 -8.33 -11.19
C LEU A 142 22.90 -9.09 -12.17
N GLN A 143 24.21 -9.02 -11.99
CA GLN A 143 25.19 -9.72 -12.83
C GLN A 143 25.11 -11.25 -12.67
N SER A 144 25.11 -11.74 -11.43
CA SER A 144 25.20 -13.17 -11.14
C SER A 144 23.91 -13.93 -11.40
N ALA A 145 22.76 -13.27 -11.25
CA ALA A 145 21.48 -13.94 -11.27
C ALA A 145 20.51 -13.41 -12.33
N GLY A 146 20.97 -12.51 -13.19
CA GLY A 146 20.23 -11.97 -14.33
C GLY A 146 19.15 -10.95 -13.94
N PRO A 147 18.16 -10.72 -14.81
CA PRO A 147 17.11 -9.71 -14.61
C PRO A 147 16.49 -9.70 -13.21
N ARG A 148 16.22 -8.51 -12.68
CA ARG A 148 15.62 -8.32 -11.35
C ARG A 148 14.44 -7.37 -11.37
N VAL A 149 13.51 -7.58 -10.43
CA VAL A 149 12.44 -6.63 -10.15
C VAL A 149 12.74 -5.93 -8.83
N LEU A 150 12.94 -4.61 -8.87
CA LEU A 150 13.05 -3.78 -7.68
C LEU A 150 11.68 -3.21 -7.32
N LYS A 151 11.42 -3.09 -6.01
CA LYS A 151 10.15 -2.57 -5.51
C LYS A 151 10.39 -1.77 -4.23
N GLN A 152 9.85 -0.56 -4.16
CA GLN A 152 9.75 0.20 -2.89
C GLN A 152 8.97 -0.58 -1.85
N ASN A 153 9.35 -0.48 -0.57
CA ASN A 153 8.68 -1.21 0.50
C ASN A 153 7.19 -0.81 0.59
N ARG A 154 6.93 0.49 0.55
CA ARG A 154 5.58 1.07 0.53
C ARG A 154 5.24 1.62 -0.84
N GLY A 155 4.01 1.39 -1.30
CA GLY A 155 3.52 1.96 -2.55
C GLY A 155 2.51 1.08 -3.25
N ASN A 156 1.78 1.69 -4.18
CA ASN A 156 0.66 1.10 -4.91
C ASN A 156 0.69 1.52 -6.39
N GLY A 157 -0.02 0.76 -7.23
CA GLY A 157 -0.23 1.12 -8.63
C GLY A 157 1.02 1.07 -9.52
N GLY A 158 2.02 0.26 -9.19
CA GLY A 158 3.26 0.11 -9.98
C GLY A 158 4.30 1.22 -9.77
N GLN A 159 3.98 2.23 -8.95
CA GLN A 159 4.95 3.25 -8.53
C GLN A 159 6.14 2.60 -7.82
N GLY A 160 7.35 2.97 -8.23
CA GLY A 160 8.57 2.41 -7.64
C GLY A 160 8.83 0.93 -7.90
N VAL A 161 8.14 0.32 -8.88
CA VAL A 161 8.37 -1.06 -9.30
C VAL A 161 9.08 -1.03 -10.65
N TRP A 162 10.26 -1.64 -10.72
CA TRP A 162 11.14 -1.58 -11.88
C TRP A 162 11.60 -2.98 -12.28
N LYS A 163 11.47 -3.33 -13.57
CA LYS A 163 12.26 -4.41 -14.16
C LYS A 163 13.63 -3.84 -14.55
N VAL A 164 14.70 -4.53 -14.20
CA VAL A 164 16.08 -4.12 -14.49
C VAL A 164 16.80 -5.27 -15.17
N GLU A 165 17.38 -5.00 -16.34
CA GLU A 165 18.11 -5.97 -17.16
C GLU A 165 19.49 -5.41 -17.49
N LEU A 166 20.53 -6.20 -17.31
CA LEU A 166 21.87 -5.83 -17.73
C LEU A 166 21.98 -5.98 -19.27
N LEU A 167 22.48 -4.95 -19.96
CA LEU A 167 22.62 -4.96 -21.43
C LEU A 167 24.04 -5.23 -21.93
N SER A 168 25.06 -4.93 -21.13
CA SER A 168 26.46 -5.10 -21.49
C SER A 168 27.20 -5.97 -20.50
N GLU A 169 28.13 -6.79 -21.02
CA GLU A 169 29.11 -7.53 -20.22
C GLU A 169 30.05 -6.57 -19.46
N PRO A 170 30.64 -6.98 -18.33
CA PRO A 170 30.87 -6.10 -17.19
C PRO A 170 32.02 -5.11 -17.38
N ALA A 171 31.79 -3.86 -16.95
CA ALA A 171 32.85 -2.92 -16.56
C ALA A 171 32.50 -2.21 -15.22
N GLY A 172 31.94 -2.96 -14.26
CA GLY A 172 31.62 -2.43 -12.92
C GLY A 172 30.50 -1.37 -12.94
N LYS A 173 30.71 -0.23 -12.26
CA LYS A 173 29.72 0.85 -12.10
C LYS A 173 29.30 1.55 -13.41
N ALA A 174 30.02 1.32 -14.51
CA ALA A 174 29.71 1.85 -15.84
C ALA A 174 28.76 0.96 -16.66
N SER A 175 28.29 -0.16 -16.10
CA SER A 175 27.42 -1.09 -16.81
C SER A 175 26.08 -0.44 -17.17
N VAL A 176 25.60 -0.69 -18.39
CA VAL A 176 24.33 -0.15 -18.88
C VAL A 176 23.21 -1.13 -18.56
N VAL A 177 22.11 -0.60 -18.02
CA VAL A 177 20.90 -1.36 -17.72
C VAL A 177 19.73 -0.86 -18.55
N ARG A 178 18.86 -1.79 -18.96
CA ARG A 178 17.51 -1.48 -19.41
C ARG A 178 16.59 -1.51 -18.20
N VAL A 179 15.87 -0.44 -17.97
CA VAL A 179 14.89 -0.32 -16.89
C VAL A 179 13.50 -0.09 -17.46
N LEU A 180 12.50 -0.72 -16.89
CA LEU A 180 11.10 -0.48 -17.22
C LEU A 180 10.30 -0.36 -15.94
N GLN A 181 9.67 0.80 -15.74
CA GLN A 181 8.75 1.00 -14.64
C GLN A 181 7.43 0.29 -14.91
N ALA A 182 6.81 -0.28 -13.88
CA ALA A 182 5.51 -0.93 -13.99
C ALA A 182 4.31 0.06 -14.02
N LEU A 183 4.57 1.35 -14.27
CA LEU A 183 3.52 2.33 -14.49
C LEU A 183 2.90 2.15 -15.88
N ARG A 184 1.60 2.43 -15.96
CA ARG A 184 0.89 2.38 -17.25
C ARG A 184 1.54 3.38 -18.22
N SER A 185 1.77 2.93 -19.45
CA SER A 185 2.38 3.72 -20.53
C SER A 185 3.86 4.06 -20.34
N SER A 186 4.56 3.47 -19.35
CA SER A 186 6.02 3.57 -19.28
C SER A 186 6.68 2.81 -20.42
N THR A 187 7.76 3.36 -20.95
CA THR A 187 8.62 2.73 -21.97
C THR A 187 9.95 2.34 -21.35
N PRO A 188 10.66 1.32 -21.90
CA PRO A 188 12.01 1.00 -21.43
C PRO A 188 12.96 2.18 -21.62
N GLU A 189 13.81 2.42 -20.63
CA GLU A 189 14.92 3.38 -20.67
C GLU A 189 16.24 2.62 -20.56
N GLU A 190 17.29 3.10 -21.21
CA GLU A 190 18.65 2.56 -21.09
C GLU A 190 19.54 3.62 -20.43
N MET A 191 20.24 3.25 -19.36
CA MET A 191 21.07 4.18 -18.60
C MET A 191 22.17 3.45 -17.82
N PRO A 192 23.21 4.16 -17.33
CA PRO A 192 24.17 3.59 -16.40
C PRO A 192 23.48 3.09 -15.12
N VAL A 193 23.90 1.93 -14.62
CA VAL A 193 23.33 1.34 -13.40
C VAL A 193 23.43 2.29 -12.22
N ALA A 194 24.54 3.04 -12.09
CA ALA A 194 24.73 4.01 -11.01
C ALA A 194 23.70 5.16 -11.05
N GLU A 195 23.31 5.63 -12.24
CA GLU A 195 22.29 6.68 -12.40
C GLU A 195 20.91 6.16 -12.00
N PHE A 196 20.56 4.95 -12.45
CA PHE A 196 19.33 4.29 -12.04
C PHE A 196 19.27 4.09 -10.52
N MET A 197 20.39 3.71 -9.90
CA MET A 197 20.45 3.49 -8.47
C MET A 197 20.30 4.81 -7.69
N ALA A 198 20.95 5.89 -8.15
CA ALA A 198 20.76 7.23 -7.59
C ALA A 198 19.29 7.68 -7.67
N ARG A 199 18.59 7.40 -8.78
CA ARG A 199 17.15 7.66 -8.93
C ARG A 199 16.31 6.93 -7.88
N CYS A 200 16.74 5.75 -7.44
CA CYS A 200 16.05 4.96 -6.41
C CYS A 200 16.34 5.42 -4.97
N GLU A 201 17.33 6.29 -4.73
CA GLU A 201 17.72 6.68 -3.37
C GLU A 201 16.59 7.37 -2.60
N ALA A 202 15.75 8.13 -3.30
CA ALA A 202 14.60 8.81 -2.72
C ALA A 202 13.60 7.84 -2.05
N TYR A 203 13.64 6.55 -2.42
CA TYR A 203 12.75 5.53 -1.86
C TYR A 203 13.11 5.16 -0.42
N PHE A 204 14.35 5.39 0.02
CA PHE A 204 14.77 5.08 1.39
C PHE A 204 14.37 6.15 2.42
N ALA A 205 13.82 7.30 2.00
CA ALA A 205 13.57 8.44 2.90
C ALA A 205 12.35 8.30 3.83
N ALA A 206 11.42 7.37 3.57
CA ALA A 206 10.13 7.27 4.28
C ALA A 206 9.79 5.85 4.77
N ASP A 207 10.76 5.17 5.40
CA ASP A 207 10.66 3.77 5.87
C ASP A 207 10.46 2.73 4.74
N GLY A 208 11.00 3.06 3.57
CA GLY A 208 11.41 2.12 2.52
C GLY A 208 10.75 2.24 1.16
#